data_AF-L7F0Y7-F1
#
_entry.id   AF-L7F0Y7-F1
#
_cell.length_a   1.000
_cell.length_b   1.000
_cell.length_c   1.000
_cell.angle_alpha   90.00
_cell.angle_beta   90.00
_cell.angle_gamma   90.00
#
_symmetry.space_group_name_H-M   'P 1'
#
loop_
_entity.id
_entity.type
_entity.pdbx_description
1 polymer ?
#
loop_
_entity_poly.entity_id
_entity_poly.type
_entity_poly.pdbx_seq_one_letter_code
_entity_poly.pdbx_strand_id
1 'polypeptide(L)'
;MGKGKSDLTLPLSELEDYGSRLRSIKTRLNHTKKLFESYKDDIGDGSVNDALEDFESNWEDGREDITQQLDALADMSDAVVREFKKLDDELAKQVNEKMKVQDTRGNGAK
;
A
#
# COMPACT_ATOMS: atom_id res chain seq x y z
N MET A 1 16.28 -30.30 18.83
CA MET A 1 16.77 -29.12 18.08
C MET A 1 15.98 -29.02 16.79
N GLY A 2 14.90 -28.23 16.80
CA GLY A 2 14.01 -28.06 15.65
C GLY A 2 14.72 -27.29 14.55
N LYS A 3 14.75 -27.84 13.33
CA LYS A 3 15.28 -27.17 12.14
C LYS A 3 14.50 -25.88 11.93
N GLY A 4 15.19 -24.74 12.02
CA GLY A 4 14.65 -23.44 11.61
C GLY A 4 14.33 -23.47 10.13
N LYS A 5 13.10 -23.85 9.79
CA LYS A 5 12.45 -23.33 8.60
C LYS A 5 12.27 -21.85 8.88
N SER A 6 12.86 -21.00 8.04
CA SER A 6 12.72 -19.55 8.10
C SER A 6 11.25 -19.18 8.29
N ASP A 7 10.92 -18.71 9.50
CA ASP A 7 9.58 -18.31 9.97
C ASP A 7 9.12 -16.98 9.34
N LEU A 8 9.70 -16.62 8.20
CA LEU A 8 9.49 -15.39 7.43
C LEU A 8 8.90 -15.77 6.08
N THR A 9 7.80 -16.53 6.10
CA THR A 9 6.91 -16.55 4.94
C THR A 9 6.06 -15.29 5.04
N LEU A 10 6.64 -14.16 4.66
CA LEU A 10 5.90 -12.91 4.58
C LEU A 10 4.90 -13.01 3.43
N PRO A 11 3.60 -12.77 3.68
CA PRO A 11 2.59 -12.84 2.64
C PRO A 11 2.65 -11.55 1.81
N LEU A 12 3.69 -11.41 0.98
CA LEU A 12 3.96 -10.19 0.22
C LEU A 12 2.77 -9.78 -0.66
N SER A 13 2.10 -10.74 -1.29
CA SER A 13 0.89 -10.48 -2.07
C SER A 13 -0.28 -9.97 -1.23
N GLU A 14 -0.42 -10.43 0.02
CA GLU A 14 -1.46 -9.91 0.93
C GLU A 14 -1.11 -8.51 1.42
N LEU A 15 0.18 -8.20 1.62
CA LEU A 15 0.64 -6.84 1.96
C LEU A 15 0.43 -5.85 0.80
N GLU A 16 0.68 -6.27 -0.44
CA GLU A 16 0.37 -5.48 -1.65
C GLU A 16 -1.13 -5.19 -1.77
N ASP A 17 -1.97 -6.22 -1.56
CA ASP A 17 -3.42 -6.08 -1.57
C ASP A 17 -3.90 -5.20 -0.40
N TYR A 18 -3.30 -5.33 0.78
CA TYR A 18 -3.61 -4.51 1.94
C TYR A 18 -3.37 -3.02 1.68
N GLY A 19 -2.20 -2.64 1.15
CA GLY A 19 -1.92 -1.25 0.77
C GLY A 19 -2.91 -0.71 -0.26
N SER A 20 -3.29 -1.53 -1.23
CA SER A 20 -4.31 -1.18 -2.25
C SER A 20 -5.69 -0.96 -1.63
N ARG A 21 -6.11 -1.80 -0.68
CA ARG A 21 -7.38 -1.68 0.04
C ARG A 21 -7.45 -0.41 0.88
N LEU A 22 -6.37 -0.06 1.59
CA LEU A 22 -6.31 1.16 2.39
C LEU A 22 -6.48 2.41 1.51
N ARG A 23 -5.79 2.45 0.36
CA ARG A 23 -5.96 3.53 -0.63
C ARG A 23 -7.37 3.59 -1.18
N SER A 24 -8.00 2.45 -1.44
CA SER A 24 -9.41 2.38 -1.86
C SER A 24 -10.37 2.96 -0.81
N ILE A 25 -10.14 2.69 0.48
CA ILE A 25 -10.93 3.27 1.58
C ILE A 25 -10.78 4.79 1.58
N LYS A 26 -9.55 5.31 1.48
CA LYS A 26 -9.28 6.76 1.37
C LYS A 26 -10.01 7.39 0.17
N THR A 27 -9.98 6.74 -1.00
CA THR A 27 -10.71 7.23 -2.18
C THR A 27 -12.21 7.34 -1.91
N ARG A 28 -12.81 6.35 -1.25
CA ARG A 28 -14.24 6.35 -0.90
C ARG A 28 -14.58 7.46 0.10
N LEU A 29 -13.75 7.66 1.12
CA LEU A 29 -13.92 8.76 2.09
C LEU A 29 -13.87 10.14 1.42
N ASN A 30 -12.96 10.32 0.46
CA ASN A 30 -12.85 11.56 -0.31
C ASN A 30 -13.97 11.76 -1.33
N HIS A 31 -14.60 10.68 -1.81
CA HIS A 31 -15.71 10.77 -2.75
C HIS A 31 -16.97 11.37 -2.11
N THR A 32 -17.18 11.11 -0.82
CA THR A 32 -18.30 11.67 -0.05
C THR A 32 -18.34 13.21 -0.12
N LYS A 33 -17.18 13.90 -0.02
CA LYS A 33 -17.10 15.36 -0.19
C LYS A 33 -17.62 15.81 -1.57
N LYS A 34 -17.09 15.19 -2.63
CA LYS A 34 -17.48 15.51 -4.02
C LYS A 34 -18.97 15.30 -4.29
N LEU A 35 -19.58 14.33 -3.61
CA LEU A 35 -21.01 14.08 -3.72
C LEU A 35 -21.81 15.26 -3.18
N PHE A 36 -21.44 15.83 -2.03
CA PHE A 36 -22.15 16.98 -1.45
C PHE A 36 -21.96 18.25 -2.26
N GLU A 37 -20.73 18.53 -2.70
CA GLU A 37 -20.44 19.66 -3.61
C GLU A 37 -21.34 19.60 -4.86
N SER A 38 -21.63 18.40 -5.38
CA SER A 38 -22.47 18.24 -6.58
C SER A 38 -23.94 18.57 -6.38
N TYR A 39 -24.47 18.52 -5.16
CA TYR A 39 -25.88 18.80 -4.85
C TYR A 39 -26.14 20.26 -4.47
N LYS A 40 -25.09 21.07 -4.23
CA LYS A 40 -25.21 22.44 -3.69
C LYS A 40 -26.08 23.35 -4.55
N ASP A 41 -25.98 23.23 -5.88
CA ASP A 41 -26.74 24.04 -6.83
C ASP A 41 -28.14 23.47 -7.14
N ASP A 42 -28.37 22.19 -6.84
CA ASP A 42 -29.65 21.50 -7.09
C ASP A 42 -30.64 21.67 -5.92
N ILE A 43 -30.14 22.10 -4.76
CA ILE A 43 -30.94 22.31 -3.55
C ILE A 43 -31.35 23.79 -3.46
N GLY A 44 -32.65 24.04 -3.65
CA GLY A 44 -33.23 25.39 -3.63
C GLY A 44 -33.50 25.96 -2.23
N ASP A 45 -33.33 25.17 -1.16
CA ASP A 45 -33.54 25.61 0.22
C ASP A 45 -32.21 25.98 0.89
N GLY A 46 -32.06 27.24 1.28
CA GLY A 46 -30.82 27.74 1.90
C GLY A 46 -30.47 27.05 3.23
N SER A 47 -31.47 26.65 4.02
CA SER A 47 -31.22 25.97 5.31
C SER A 47 -30.66 24.57 5.12
N VAL A 48 -31.02 23.89 4.03
CA VAL A 48 -30.47 22.59 3.66
C VAL A 48 -29.04 22.75 3.17
N ASN A 49 -28.75 23.79 2.39
CA ASN A 49 -27.37 24.08 1.96
C ASN A 49 -26.46 24.40 3.14
N ASP A 50 -26.91 25.20 4.10
CA ASP A 50 -26.14 25.50 5.32
C ASP A 50 -25.85 24.22 6.12
N ALA A 51 -26.86 23.36 6.31
CA ALA A 51 -26.69 22.09 7.02
C ALA A 51 -25.73 21.12 6.29
N LEU A 52 -25.73 21.12 4.96
CA LEU A 52 -24.80 20.33 4.16
C LEU A 52 -23.38 20.87 4.23
N GLU A 53 -23.21 22.19 4.22
CA GLU A 53 -21.90 22.84 4.37
C GLU A 53 -21.30 22.57 5.75
N ASP A 54 -22.10 22.67 6.82
CA ASP A 54 -21.68 22.30 8.17
C ASP A 54 -21.31 20.81 8.26
N PHE A 55 -22.10 19.93 7.65
CA PHE A 55 -21.79 18.51 7.60
C PHE A 55 -20.49 18.23 6.83
N GLU A 56 -20.32 18.84 5.64
CA GLU A 56 -19.14 18.66 4.79
C GLU A 56 -17.87 19.08 5.51
N SER A 57 -17.89 20.24 6.18
CA SER A 57 -16.77 20.75 6.96
C SER A 57 -16.38 19.79 8.08
N ASN A 58 -17.33 19.36 8.91
CA ASN A 58 -17.08 18.40 9.98
C ASN A 58 -16.64 17.02 9.45
N TRP A 59 -17.15 16.60 8.29
CA TRP A 59 -16.73 15.38 7.62
C TRP A 59 -15.29 15.46 7.09
N GLU A 60 -14.90 16.63 6.59
CA GLU A 60 -13.53 16.89 6.16
C GLU A 60 -12.55 16.84 7.31
N ASP A 61 -12.81 17.59 8.37
CA ASP A 61 -11.97 17.59 9.57
C ASP A 61 -11.90 16.18 10.17
N GLY A 62 -13.04 15.51 10.34
CA GLY A 62 -13.11 14.20 10.98
C GLY A 62 -12.38 13.09 10.20
N ARG A 63 -12.31 13.19 8.87
CA ARG A 63 -11.67 12.16 8.03
C ARG A 63 -10.20 12.45 7.75
N GLU A 64 -9.72 13.68 7.90
CA GLU A 64 -8.35 14.06 7.54
C GLU A 64 -7.32 13.14 8.21
N ASP A 65 -7.36 13.05 9.54
CA ASP A 65 -6.47 12.20 10.33
C ASP A 65 -6.51 10.73 9.89
N ILE A 66 -7.71 10.22 9.62
CA ILE A 66 -7.91 8.83 9.17
C ILE A 66 -7.21 8.63 7.82
N THR A 67 -7.37 9.56 6.88
CA THR A 67 -6.76 9.41 5.54
C THR A 67 -5.23 9.47 5.59
N GLN A 68 -4.65 10.30 6.46
CA GLN A 68 -3.20 10.37 6.67
C GLN A 68 -2.67 9.05 7.27
N GLN A 69 -3.38 8.47 8.24
CA GLN A 69 -3.01 7.17 8.81
C GLN A 69 -3.12 6.03 7.78
N LEU A 70 -4.16 6.04 6.94
CA LEU A 70 -4.32 5.07 5.86
C LEU A 70 -3.16 5.13 4.86
N ASP A 71 -2.69 6.32 4.49
CA ASP A 71 -1.52 6.48 3.63
C ASP A 71 -0.25 5.92 4.30
N ALA A 72 0.00 6.29 5.56
CA ALA A 72 1.18 5.83 6.27
C ALA A 72 1.24 4.29 6.38
N LEU A 73 0.10 3.65 6.62
CA LEU A 73 0.00 2.18 6.65
C LEU A 73 0.20 1.55 5.27
N ALA A 74 -0.34 2.17 4.21
CA ALA A 74 -0.14 1.70 2.85
C ALA A 74 1.33 1.81 2.43
N ASP A 75 1.98 2.94 2.74
CA ASP A 75 3.39 3.18 2.42
C ASP A 75 4.33 2.26 3.19
N MET A 76 4.00 1.95 4.45
CA MET A 76 4.73 0.93 5.22
C MET A 76 4.61 -0.46 4.58
N SER A 77 3.41 -0.84 4.14
CA SER A 77 3.17 -2.12 3.47
C SER A 77 3.97 -2.23 2.16
N ASP A 78 3.96 -1.18 1.36
CA ASP A 78 4.76 -1.10 0.12
C ASP A 78 6.26 -1.13 0.40
N ALA A 79 6.71 -0.48 1.49
CA ALA A 79 8.11 -0.52 1.89
C ALA A 79 8.55 -1.94 2.24
N VAL A 80 7.76 -2.69 3.03
CA VAL A 80 8.05 -4.08 3.35
C VAL A 80 8.16 -4.92 2.07
N VAL A 81 7.17 -4.81 1.17
CA VAL A 81 7.17 -5.54 -0.11
C VAL A 81 8.42 -5.23 -0.94
N ARG A 82 8.75 -3.95 -1.06
CA ARG A 82 9.90 -3.48 -1.85
C ARG A 82 11.22 -4.00 -1.28
N GLU A 83 11.45 -3.88 0.02
CA GLU A 83 12.71 -4.34 0.62
C GLU A 83 12.84 -5.86 0.57
N PHE A 84 11.75 -6.61 0.68
CA PHE A 84 11.77 -8.06 0.50
C PHE A 84 12.11 -8.48 -0.94
N LYS A 85 11.51 -7.83 -1.94
CA LYS A 85 11.83 -8.10 -3.35
C LYS A 85 13.30 -7.79 -3.68
N LYS A 86 13.83 -6.68 -3.17
CA LYS A 86 15.26 -6.34 -3.33
C LYS A 86 16.16 -7.41 -2.71
N LEU A 87 15.85 -7.86 -1.49
CA LEU A 87 16.62 -8.90 -0.82
C LEU A 87 16.62 -10.21 -1.62
N ASP A 88 15.46 -10.59 -2.16
CA ASP A 88 15.33 -11.79 -2.99
C ASP A 88 16.13 -11.68 -4.31
N ASP A 89 16.04 -10.54 -4.99
CA ASP A 89 16.81 -10.25 -6.21
C ASP A 89 18.33 -10.29 -5.96
N GLU A 90 18.79 -9.71 -4.85
CA GLU A 90 20.21 -9.73 -4.46
C GLU A 90 20.69 -11.14 -4.18
N LEU A 91 19.89 -11.94 -3.47
CA LEU A 91 20.21 -13.32 -3.17
C LEU A 91 20.27 -14.17 -4.46
N ALA A 92 19.30 -14.00 -5.36
CA ALA A 92 19.26 -14.69 -6.65
C ALA A 92 20.49 -14.35 -7.51
N LYS A 93 20.91 -13.09 -7.55
CA LYS A 93 22.15 -12.67 -8.25
C LYS A 93 23.38 -13.37 -7.67
N GLN A 94 23.54 -13.35 -6.35
CA GLN A 94 24.69 -13.98 -5.69
C GLN A 94 24.76 -15.49 -5.94
N VAL A 95 23.61 -16.18 -5.95
CA VAL A 95 23.55 -17.62 -6.28
C VAL A 95 23.96 -17.86 -7.73
N ASN A 96 23.40 -17.09 -8.67
CA ASN A 96 23.73 -17.22 -10.09
C ASN A 96 25.20 -16.92 -10.39
N GLU A 97 25.79 -15.91 -9.74
CA GLU A 97 27.21 -15.60 -9.84
C GLU A 97 28.06 -16.78 -9.34
N LYS A 98 27.76 -17.32 -8.16
CA LYS A 98 28.49 -18.48 -7.61
C LYS A 98 28.40 -19.71 -8.51
N MET A 99 27.25 -19.97 -9.11
CA MET A 99 27.06 -21.08 -10.06
C MET A 99 27.89 -20.89 -11.34
N LYS A 100 27.91 -19.69 -11.93
CA LYS A 100 28.75 -19.38 -13.11
C LYS A 100 30.25 -19.58 -12.85
N VAL A 101 30.73 -19.24 -11.66
CA VAL A 101 32.13 -19.43 -11.26
C VAL A 101 32.47 -20.91 -11.03
N GLN A 102 31.48 -21.77 -10.76
CA GLN A 102 31.69 -23.21 -10.63
C GLN A 102 31.76 -23.90 -11.99
N ASP A 103 30.91 -23.51 -12.94
CA ASP A 103 30.85 -24.08 -14.30
C ASP A 103 32.14 -23.78 -15.11
N THR A 104 32.68 -22.56 -14.94
CA THR A 104 33.96 -22.17 -15.56
C THR A 104 35.20 -22.88 -14.97
N ARG A 105 35.14 -23.35 -13.71
CA ARG A 105 36.21 -24.16 -13.10
C ARG A 105 36.19 -25.63 -13.51
N GLY A 106 35.04 -26.15 -13.99
CA GLY A 106 34.93 -27.53 -14.50
C GLY A 106 35.45 -27.71 -15.93
N ASN A 107 35.50 -26.63 -16.71
CA ASN A 107 35.84 -26.69 -18.14
C ASN A 107 37.32 -26.42 -18.46
N GLY A 108 38.18 -26.30 -17.44
CA GLY A 108 39.62 -26.00 -17.56
C GLY A 108 40.55 -27.19 -17.32
N ALA A 109 40.02 -28.42 -17.23
CA ALA A 109 40.82 -29.63 -17.02
C ALA A 109 40.69 -30.59 -18.20
N LYS A 110 41.29 -30.23 -19.34
CA LYS A 110 41.77 -31.16 -20.38
C LYS A 110 43.00 -30.59 -21.05
#